data_AF-A0A6L6QA73-F1
#
_entry.id   AF-A0A6L6QA73-F1
#
_cell.length_a   1.000
_cell.length_b   1.000
_cell.length_c   1.000
_cell.angle_alpha   90.00
_cell.angle_beta   90.00
_cell.angle_gamma   90.00
#
_symmetry.space_group_name_H-M   'P 1'
#
loop_
_entity.id
_entity.type
_entity.pdbx_description
1 polymer ?
#
loop_
_entity_poly.entity_id
_entity_poly.type
_entity_poly.pdbx_seq_one_letter_code
_entity_poly.pdbx_strand_id
1 'polypeptide(L)'
;CILVARDRNGRTLDYVTGRGPLTKTSLHRCLRPALDPDILLVTDANAAYRAFAREAGLSHEAVNLRAGVRVRGALHVQNVNAYHSRFRNWLHRFHGVATRYLPNYLGWRCVLDAGRIDTP
;
A
#
# COMPACT_ATOMS: atom_id res chain seq x y z
N CYS A 1 -2.48 10.90 1.37
CA CYS A 1 -1.78 10.12 0.34
C CYS A 1 -2.63 8.89 -0.01
N ILE A 2 -2.12 7.99 -0.86
CA ILE A 2 -2.69 6.65 -1.03
C ILE A 2 -1.82 5.70 -0.24
N LEU A 3 -2.42 4.90 0.64
CA LEU A 3 -1.78 3.80 1.33
C LEU A 3 -2.07 2.51 0.56
N VAL A 4 -1.07 1.67 0.36
CA VAL A 4 -1.21 0.36 -0.29
C VAL A 4 -0.51 -0.68 0.56
N ALA A 5 -1.19 -1.80 0.80
CA ALA A 5 -0.61 -3.01 1.35
C ALA A 5 -0.81 -4.15 0.37
N ARG A 6 0.22 -4.98 0.16
CA ARG A 6 0.15 -6.09 -0.79
C ARG A 6 0.93 -7.29 -0.27
N ASP A 7 0.33 -8.47 -0.36
CA ASP A 7 0.98 -9.73 0.00
C ASP A 7 1.77 -10.35 -1.17
N ARG A 8 2.39 -11.51 -0.94
CA ARG A 8 3.13 -12.25 -1.97
C ARG A 8 2.25 -12.89 -3.04
N ASN A 9 0.99 -13.16 -2.71
CA ASN A 9 0.00 -13.74 -3.63
C ASN A 9 -0.67 -12.67 -4.50
N GLY A 10 -0.30 -11.40 -4.32
CA GLY A 10 -0.82 -10.28 -5.09
C GLY A 10 -2.12 -9.69 -4.55
N ARG A 11 -2.64 -10.17 -3.40
CA ARG A 11 -3.80 -9.58 -2.75
C ARG A 11 -3.44 -8.17 -2.28
N THR A 12 -4.27 -7.20 -2.65
CA THR A 12 -3.97 -5.78 -2.45
C THR A 12 -5.09 -5.10 -1.69
N LEU A 13 -4.70 -4.28 -0.73
CA LEU A 13 -5.55 -3.33 -0.05
C LEU A 13 -5.03 -1.93 -0.35
N ASP A 14 -5.94 -1.00 -0.61
CA ASP A 14 -5.58 0.39 -0.81
C ASP A 14 -6.59 1.35 -0.18
N TYR A 15 -6.09 2.50 0.26
CA TYR A 15 -6.86 3.48 1.03
C TYR A 15 -6.45 4.89 0.68
N VAL A 16 -7.42 5.80 0.64
CA VAL A 16 -7.16 7.25 0.60
C VAL A 16 -7.04 7.77 2.03
N THR A 17 -5.86 8.20 2.44
CA THR A 17 -5.57 8.66 3.83
C THR A 17 -5.61 10.19 3.98
N GLY A 18 -6.15 10.90 2.97
CA GLY A 18 -6.28 12.36 2.98
C GLY A 18 -5.16 13.07 2.22
N ARG A 19 -4.91 14.34 2.55
CA ARG A 19 -3.92 15.20 1.85
C ARG A 19 -2.60 15.40 2.60
N GLY A 20 -2.50 14.90 3.83
CA GLY A 20 -1.33 15.04 4.69
C GLY A 20 -0.36 13.85 4.62
N PRO A 21 0.74 13.92 5.41
CA PRO A 21 1.64 12.80 5.62
C PRO A 21 0.90 11.62 6.26
N LEU A 22 1.40 10.42 6.00
CA LEU A 22 0.85 9.21 6.59
C LEU A 22 1.09 9.21 8.11
N THR A 23 0.02 9.06 8.89
CA THR A 23 0.08 9.04 10.35
C THR A 23 -0.17 7.64 10.89
N LYS A 24 0.36 7.38 12.09
CA LYS A 24 0.10 6.15 12.84
C LYS A 24 -1.40 5.87 13.03
N THR A 25 -2.18 6.92 13.33
CA THR A 25 -3.65 6.80 13.46
C THR A 25 -4.33 6.37 12.17
N SER A 26 -3.85 6.84 11.03
CA SER A 26 -4.36 6.40 9.72
C SER A 26 -4.00 4.95 9.46
N LEU A 27 -2.80 4.52 9.83
CA LEU A 27 -2.37 3.12 9.71
C LEU A 27 -3.21 2.18 10.57
N HIS A 28 -3.48 2.54 11.83
CA HIS A 28 -4.38 1.77 12.69
C HIS A 28 -5.78 1.64 12.11
N ARG A 29 -6.34 2.74 11.60
CA ARG A 29 -7.67 2.71 10.99
C ARG A 29 -7.74 1.81 9.74
N CYS A 30 -6.73 1.90 8.87
CA CYS A 30 -6.76 1.25 7.56
C CYS A 30 -6.27 -0.20 7.61
N LEU A 31 -5.13 -0.45 8.25
CA LEU A 31 -4.45 -1.75 8.18
C LEU A 31 -4.88 -2.70 9.29
N ARG A 32 -5.03 -2.21 10.54
CA ARG A 32 -5.29 -3.11 11.68
C ARG A 32 -6.46 -4.08 11.48
N PRO A 33 -7.61 -3.67 10.89
CA PRO A 33 -8.74 -4.59 10.68
C PRO A 33 -8.46 -5.71 9.68
N ALA A 34 -7.41 -5.60 8.85
CA ALA A 34 -7.15 -6.50 7.72
C ALA A 34 -5.84 -7.29 7.86
N LEU A 35 -5.03 -7.03 8.89
CA LEU A 35 -3.77 -7.72 9.14
C LEU A 35 -3.92 -8.78 10.21
N ASP A 36 -3.51 -10.00 9.90
CA ASP A 36 -3.37 -11.09 10.85
C ASP A 36 -2.21 -10.79 11.84
N PRO A 37 -2.32 -11.14 13.14
CA PRO A 37 -1.24 -10.92 14.10
C PRO A 37 0.08 -11.64 13.76
N ASP A 38 0.06 -12.76 13.05
CA ASP A 38 1.25 -13.57 12.76
C ASP A 38 1.94 -13.23 11.42
N ILE A 39 1.74 -12.01 10.92
CA ILE A 39 2.40 -11.56 9.70
C ILE A 39 3.73 -10.86 9.98
N LEU A 40 4.62 -10.94 8.98
CA LEU A 40 5.73 -10.00 8.86
C LEU A 40 5.32 -8.80 8.01
N LEU A 41 5.18 -7.64 8.65
CA LEU A 41 4.96 -6.38 7.97
C LEU A 41 6.30 -5.86 7.40
N VAL A 42 6.35 -5.63 6.09
CA VAL A 42 7.53 -5.05 5.42
C VAL A 42 7.18 -3.68 4.85
N THR A 43 7.89 -2.64 5.27
CA THR A 43 7.58 -1.25 4.85
C THR A 43 8.81 -0.49 4.37
N ASP A 44 8.59 0.71 3.83
CA ASP A 44 9.67 1.68 3.72
C ASP A 44 10.09 2.17 5.13
N ALA A 45 11.22 2.87 5.20
CA ALA A 45 11.79 3.34 6.46
C ALA A 45 11.01 4.51 7.12
N ASN A 46 9.75 4.76 6.77
CA ASN A 46 8.94 5.78 7.41
C ASN A 46 8.62 5.41 8.88
N ALA A 47 8.90 6.33 9.80
CA ALA A 47 8.75 6.14 11.24
C ALA A 47 7.30 5.81 11.69
N ALA A 48 6.29 6.24 10.92
CA ALA A 48 4.88 5.96 11.22
C ALA A 48 4.60 4.44 11.26
N TYR A 49 5.22 3.67 10.35
CA TYR A 49 5.05 2.21 10.30
C TYR A 49 5.69 1.51 11.50
N ARG A 50 6.86 1.97 11.94
CA ARG A 50 7.53 1.42 13.12
C ARG A 50 6.68 1.59 14.38
N ALA A 51 6.13 2.79 14.58
CA ALA A 51 5.25 3.07 15.71
C ALA A 51 3.97 2.24 15.65
N PHE A 52 3.36 2.14 14.46
CA PHE A 52 2.16 1.33 14.23
C PHE A 52 2.41 -0.15 14.54
N ALA A 53 3.46 -0.75 13.98
CA ALA A 53 3.75 -2.17 14.15
C ALA A 53 4.00 -2.54 15.62
N ARG A 54 4.76 -1.71 16.34
CA ARG A 54 5.00 -1.89 17.78
C ARG A 54 3.70 -1.91 18.59
N GLU A 55 2.76 -1.01 18.30
CA GLU A 55 1.47 -0.94 19.01
C GLU A 55 0.50 -2.03 18.59
N ALA A 56 0.54 -2.45 17.32
CA ALA A 56 -0.28 -3.53 16.80
C ALA A 56 0.25 -4.93 17.18
N GLY A 57 1.45 -5.01 17.76
CA GLY A 57 2.11 -6.27 18.12
C GLY A 57 2.58 -7.08 16.91
N LEU A 58 2.92 -6.41 15.80
CA LEU A 58 3.30 -7.04 14.54
C LEU A 58 4.82 -7.14 14.40
N SER A 59 5.29 -8.25 13.84
CA SER A 59 6.67 -8.36 13.37
C SER A 59 6.90 -7.37 12.23
N HIS A 60 8.00 -6.62 12.25
CA HIS A 60 8.23 -5.51 11.32
C HIS A 60 9.67 -5.45 10.83
N GLU A 61 9.83 -5.38 9.51
CA GLU A 61 11.10 -5.11 8.83
C GLU A 61 10.97 -3.88 7.95
N ALA A 62 11.93 -2.97 8.08
CA ALA A 62 11.99 -1.76 7.26
C ALA A 62 13.07 -1.89 6.18
N VAL A 63 12.70 -1.59 4.94
CA VAL A 63 13.64 -1.51 3.81
C VAL A 63 13.98 -0.05 3.59
N ASN A 64 15.26 0.31 3.84
CA ASN A 64 15.72 1.67 3.65
C ASN A 64 16.10 1.93 2.19
N LEU A 65 15.09 2.31 1.40
CA LEU A 65 15.26 2.69 0.00
C LEU A 65 16.21 3.88 -0.17
N ARG A 66 16.30 4.80 0.80
CA ARG A 66 17.18 5.98 0.73
C ARG A 66 18.65 5.62 0.86
N ALA A 67 18.96 4.52 1.56
CA ALA A 67 20.31 3.97 1.66
C ALA A 67 20.69 3.11 0.45
N GLY A 68 19.89 3.10 -0.63
CA GLY A 68 20.14 2.29 -1.83
C GLY A 68 19.79 0.80 -1.68
N VAL A 69 19.36 0.37 -0.49
CA VAL A 69 18.96 -1.02 -0.23
C VAL A 69 17.55 -1.23 -0.79
N ARG A 70 17.47 -1.87 -1.97
CA ARG A 70 16.20 -2.13 -2.66
C ARG A 70 15.59 -3.49 -2.34
N VAL A 71 16.42 -4.45 -1.92
CA VAL A 71 16.06 -5.84 -1.64
C VAL A 71 16.98 -6.38 -0.52
N ARG A 72 16.42 -7.07 0.47
CA ARG A 72 17.16 -7.87 1.47
C ARG A 72 16.63 -9.30 1.42
N GLY A 73 17.20 -10.13 0.55
CA GLY A 73 16.67 -11.46 0.26
C GLY A 73 15.21 -11.38 -0.20
N ALA A 74 14.30 -12.03 0.54
CA ALA A 74 12.88 -12.01 0.23
C ALA A 74 12.15 -10.74 0.72
N LEU A 75 12.82 -9.83 1.43
CA LEU A 75 12.22 -8.61 1.99
C LEU A 75 12.39 -7.43 1.04
N HIS A 76 11.27 -6.96 0.48
CA HIS A 76 11.23 -5.79 -0.40
C HIS A 76 9.84 -5.17 -0.45
N VAL A 77 9.76 -3.90 -0.84
CA VAL A 77 8.50 -3.18 -1.08
C VAL A 77 8.15 -3.02 -2.57
N GLN A 78 8.85 -3.73 -3.46
CA GLN A 78 8.70 -3.55 -4.91
C GLN A 78 7.31 -3.94 -5.44
N ASN A 79 6.63 -4.92 -4.84
CA ASN A 79 5.25 -5.27 -5.23
C ASN A 79 4.29 -4.09 -5.04
N VAL A 80 4.44 -3.36 -3.93
CA VAL A 80 3.66 -2.15 -3.63
C VAL A 80 4.05 -1.02 -4.57
N ASN A 81 5.34 -0.79 -4.80
CA ASN A 81 5.81 0.24 -5.73
C ASN A 81 5.31 0.00 -7.17
N ALA A 82 5.33 -1.26 -7.62
CA ALA A 82 4.83 -1.64 -8.93
C ALA A 82 3.33 -1.38 -9.05
N TYR A 83 2.53 -1.69 -8.02
CA TYR A 83 1.10 -1.36 -7.99
C TYR A 83 0.86 0.16 -8.07
N HIS A 84 1.58 0.95 -7.26
CA HIS A 84 1.51 2.41 -7.32
C HIS A 84 1.84 2.96 -8.71
N SER A 85 2.89 2.43 -9.35
CA SER A 85 3.28 2.82 -10.72
C SER A 85 2.17 2.50 -11.73
N ARG A 86 1.61 1.29 -11.69
CA ARG A 86 0.48 0.90 -12.57
C ARG A 86 -0.74 1.79 -12.35
N PHE A 87 -1.10 2.05 -11.09
CA PHE A 87 -2.23 2.93 -10.76
C PHE A 87 -2.02 4.35 -11.29
N ARG A 88 -0.83 4.94 -11.07
CA ARG A 88 -0.51 6.27 -11.57
C ARG A 88 -0.56 6.34 -13.09
N ASN A 89 0.03 5.37 -13.79
CA ASN A 89 0.04 5.30 -15.25
C ASN A 89 -1.38 5.12 -15.81
N TRP A 90 -2.23 4.36 -15.13
CA TRP A 90 -3.64 4.21 -15.50
C TRP A 90 -4.43 5.51 -15.27
N LEU A 91 -4.20 6.21 -14.16
CA LEU A 91 -4.82 7.52 -13.89
C LEU A 91 -4.46 8.60 -14.90
N HIS A 92 -3.27 8.55 -15.48
CA HIS A 92 -2.83 9.52 -16.50
C HIS A 92 -3.78 9.56 -17.71
N ARG A 93 -4.48 8.46 -18.03
CA ARG A 93 -5.46 8.38 -19.12
C ARG A 93 -6.70 9.23 -18.90
N PHE A 94 -6.99 9.58 -17.65
CA PHE A 94 -8.14 10.40 -17.27
C PHE A 94 -7.75 11.88 -17.10
N HIS A 95 -6.51 12.26 -17.45
CA HIS A 95 -5.96 13.60 -17.22
C HIS A 95 -5.99 14.05 -15.75
N GLY A 96 -5.93 13.08 -14.83
CA GLY A 96 -6.08 13.31 -13.40
C GLY A 96 -7.53 13.24 -12.93
N VAL A 97 -7.73 13.10 -11.62
CA VAL A 97 -9.05 12.93 -11.03
C VAL A 97 -9.17 13.78 -9.78
N ALA A 98 -10.36 14.33 -9.51
CA ALA A 98 -10.59 15.03 -8.26
C ALA A 98 -10.42 14.06 -7.08
N THR A 99 -9.72 14.48 -6.02
CA THR A 99 -9.38 13.61 -4.87
C THR A 99 -10.61 12.96 -4.23
N ARG A 100 -11.78 13.61 -4.28
CA ARG A 100 -13.04 13.07 -3.77
C ARG A 100 -13.48 11.78 -4.46
N TYR A 101 -13.07 11.58 -5.72
CA TYR A 101 -13.40 10.38 -6.50
C TYR A 101 -12.29 9.33 -6.46
N LEU A 102 -11.14 9.64 -5.89
CA LEU A 102 -10.00 8.73 -5.83
C LEU A 102 -10.34 7.34 -5.22
N PRO A 103 -11.22 7.21 -4.21
CA PRO A 103 -11.67 5.90 -3.74
C PRO A 103 -12.32 5.04 -4.83
N ASN A 104 -13.12 5.63 -5.72
CA ASN A 104 -13.79 4.89 -6.80
C ASN A 104 -12.76 4.36 -7.81
N TYR A 105 -11.79 5.20 -8.18
CA TYR A 105 -10.73 4.82 -9.12
C TYR A 105 -9.81 3.75 -8.55
N LEU A 106 -9.52 3.81 -7.25
CA LEU A 106 -8.78 2.76 -6.56
C LEU A 106 -9.54 1.43 -6.59
N GLY A 107 -10.85 1.44 -6.30
CA GLY A 107 -11.71 0.26 -6.42
C GLY A 107 -11.66 -0.36 -7.82
N TRP A 108 -11.82 0.45 -8.88
CA TRP A 108 -11.70 -0.02 -10.26
C TRP A 108 -10.31 -0.59 -10.58
N ARG A 109 -9.24 0.08 -10.15
CA ARG A 109 -7.88 -0.42 -10.37
C ARG A 109 -7.65 -1.73 -9.64
N CYS A 110 -8.12 -1.88 -8.40
CA CYS A 110 -7.95 -3.09 -7.62
C CYS A 110 -8.60 -4.29 -8.32
N VAL A 111 -9.83 -4.13 -8.84
CA VAL A 111 -10.53 -5.16 -9.63
C VAL A 111 -9.76 -5.51 -10.91
N LEU A 112 -9.33 -4.50 -11.67
CA LEU A 112 -8.54 -4.68 -12.90
C LEU A 112 -7.18 -5.35 -12.64
N ASP A 113 -6.54 -5.06 -11.51
CA ASP A 113 -5.24 -5.64 -11.14
C ASP A 113 -5.36 -7.10 -10.66
N ALA A 114 -6.50 -7.44 -10.05
CA ALA A 114 -6.83 -8.79 -9.63
C ALA A 114 -7.29 -9.70 -10.79
N GLY A 115 -7.35 -9.19 -12.03
CA GLY A 115 -7.76 -9.97 -13.20
C GLY A 115 -9.24 -10.37 -13.22
N ARG A 116 -10.07 -9.78 -12.36
CA ARG A 116 -11.49 -10.17 -12.17
C ARG A 116 -12.46 -9.57 -13.21
N ILE A 117 -11.97 -9.18 -14.38
CA ILE A 117 -12.85 -8.85 -15.50
C ILE A 117 -12.76 -10.02 -16.47
N ASP A 118 -13.51 -11.06 -16.16
CA ASP A 118 -13.74 -12.18 -17.07
C ASP A 118 -14.72 -11.73 -18.14
N THR A 119 -14.18 -11.06 -19.18
CA THR A 119 -14.90 -10.54 -20.36
C THR A 119 -15.97 -9.47 -20.10
N PRO A 120 -16.20 -8.53 -21.06
CA PRO A 120 -17.21 -7.48 -20.93
C PRO A 120 -18.65 -8.01 -20.96
#